data_AF-A0AAN6WHX0-F1
#
_entry.id   AF-A0AAN6WHX0-F1
#
_cell.length_a   1.000
_cell.length_b   1.000
_cell.length_c   1.000
_cell.angle_alpha   90.00
_cell.angle_beta   90.00
_cell.angle_gamma   90.00
#
_symmetry.space_group_name_H-M   'P 1'
#
loop_
_entity.id
_entity.type
_entity.pdbx_description
1 polymer ?
#
loop_
_entity_poly.entity_id
_entity_poly.type
_entity_poly.pdbx_seq_one_letter_code
_entity_poly.pdbx_strand_id
1 'polypeptide(L)'
;MADDFGSGNIHDKEVSRLWRAWRTIHEMVADRGYELAEEEIKMPLEEFKRKYTNGDGSPNRSIMSFSARPSANMIKKFTPPPTPSNPDPAPECGTIWVEFCPEKSSIGISVMKKFVEHCANNSYKAGILVTAVALSAQARKVMTVTSQYTLIECFLEEDLLVNITHHELVPTHILLSREEKTALLKRYRLKETQLPRILQKDPIARYLGLKRGQVVKIVRTSETAGRYASYRLCV
;
A
#
# COMPACT_ATOMS: atom_id res chain seq x y z
N MET A 1 34.99 -26.74 -9.25
CA MET A 1 34.83 -25.45 -9.96
C MET A 1 33.61 -25.50 -10.88
N ALA A 2 32.46 -25.98 -10.37
CA ALA A 2 31.23 -26.19 -11.13
C ALA A 2 29.98 -25.56 -10.48
N ASP A 3 30.13 -24.89 -9.32
CA ASP A 3 29.00 -24.35 -8.55
C ASP A 3 28.67 -22.87 -8.86
N ASP A 4 29.50 -22.20 -9.66
CA ASP A 4 29.42 -20.73 -9.86
C ASP A 4 28.42 -20.32 -10.95
N PHE A 5 28.13 -21.19 -11.93
CA PHE A 5 27.14 -20.90 -12.98
C PHE A 5 25.68 -21.07 -12.51
N GLY A 6 25.46 -21.87 -11.46
CA GLY A 6 24.12 -22.14 -10.91
C GLY A 6 23.64 -21.03 -9.96
N SER A 7 24.53 -20.49 -9.12
CA SER A 7 24.25 -19.44 -8.14
C SER A 7 23.88 -18.11 -8.81
N GLY A 8 24.63 -17.67 -9.83
CA GLY A 8 24.36 -16.42 -10.55
C GLY A 8 22.97 -16.37 -11.20
N ASN A 9 22.49 -17.50 -11.73
CA ASN A 9 21.16 -17.61 -12.34
C ASN A 9 20.03 -17.60 -11.29
N ILE A 10 20.27 -18.16 -10.09
CA ILE A 10 19.31 -18.12 -8.98
C ILE A 10 19.17 -16.69 -8.44
N HIS A 11 20.29 -16.00 -8.23
CA HIS A 11 20.29 -14.63 -7.75
C HIS A 11 19.62 -13.67 -8.75
N ASP A 12 19.90 -13.80 -10.04
CA ASP A 12 19.28 -12.94 -11.07
C ASP A 12 17.74 -13.11 -11.11
N LYS A 13 17.25 -14.36 -11.02
CA LYS A 13 15.81 -14.63 -10.92
C LYS A 13 15.18 -14.04 -9.66
N GLU A 14 15.85 -14.17 -8.51
CA GLU A 14 15.38 -13.59 -7.25
C GLU A 14 15.32 -12.07 -7.34
N VAL A 15 16.38 -11.43 -7.84
CA VAL A 15 16.48 -9.98 -7.99
C VAL A 15 15.41 -9.46 -8.94
N SER A 16 15.17 -10.13 -10.08
CA SER A 16 14.12 -9.74 -11.02
C SER A 16 12.72 -9.80 -10.40
N ARG A 17 12.43 -10.85 -9.61
CA ARG A 17 11.15 -10.97 -8.88
C ARG A 17 11.01 -9.87 -7.83
N LEU A 18 12.06 -9.63 -7.07
CA LEU A 18 12.07 -8.62 -6.02
C LEU A 18 11.93 -7.20 -6.59
N TRP A 19 12.57 -6.90 -7.72
CA TRP A 19 12.41 -5.65 -8.45
C TRP A 19 10.95 -5.40 -8.86
N ARG A 20 10.24 -6.43 -9.33
CA ARG A 20 8.80 -6.30 -9.67
C ARG A 20 7.96 -5.98 -8.44
N ALA A 21 8.19 -6.69 -7.33
CA ALA A 21 7.50 -6.41 -6.07
C ALA A 21 7.80 -4.99 -5.56
N TRP A 22 9.05 -4.57 -5.62
CA TRP A 22 9.50 -3.23 -5.25
C TRP A 22 8.82 -2.16 -6.09
N ARG A 23 8.76 -2.36 -7.42
CA ARG A 23 8.10 -1.43 -8.34
C ARG A 23 6.60 -1.31 -8.04
N THR A 24 5.90 -2.43 -7.87
CA THR A 24 4.47 -2.42 -7.51
C THR A 24 4.21 -1.66 -6.21
N ILE A 25 5.11 -1.79 -5.22
CA ILE A 25 5.01 -1.05 -3.96
C ILE A 25 5.20 0.46 -4.15
N HIS A 26 6.14 0.89 -5.00
CA HIS A 26 6.33 2.31 -5.31
C HIS A 26 5.12 2.89 -6.04
N GLU A 27 4.61 2.17 -7.04
CA GLU A 27 3.36 2.52 -7.74
C GLU A 27 2.18 2.59 -6.75
N MET A 28 2.04 1.63 -5.85
CA MET A 28 0.97 1.60 -4.83
C MET A 28 1.06 2.78 -3.85
N VAL A 29 2.26 3.12 -3.37
CA VAL A 29 2.46 4.26 -2.46
C VAL A 29 2.12 5.57 -3.19
N ALA A 30 2.54 5.73 -4.44
CA ALA A 30 2.15 6.88 -5.25
C ALA A 30 0.63 6.97 -5.48
N ASP A 31 -0.02 5.85 -5.84
CA ASP A 31 -1.48 5.78 -6.06
C ASP A 31 -2.31 6.10 -4.81
N ARG A 32 -1.77 5.80 -3.62
CA ARG A 32 -2.37 6.20 -2.33
C ARG A 32 -2.30 7.71 -2.06
N GLY A 33 -1.52 8.45 -2.85
CA GLY A 33 -1.39 9.91 -2.78
C GLY A 33 -0.16 10.39 -2.02
N TYR A 34 0.83 9.52 -1.80
CA TYR A 34 2.13 9.91 -1.27
C TYR A 34 3.03 10.49 -2.36
N GLU A 35 3.97 11.34 -1.95
CA GLU A 35 4.94 11.95 -2.84
C GLU A 35 6.15 11.02 -3.02
N LEU A 36 6.38 10.62 -4.27
CA LEU A 36 7.54 9.86 -4.74
C LEU A 36 8.04 10.46 -6.04
N ALA A 37 9.34 10.44 -6.26
CA ALA A 37 9.92 10.91 -7.52
C ALA A 37 9.63 9.92 -8.66
N GLU A 38 9.51 10.41 -9.90
CA GLU A 38 9.21 9.54 -11.04
C GLU A 38 10.33 8.51 -11.28
N GLU A 39 11.57 8.90 -10.99
CA GLU A 39 12.76 8.06 -11.07
C GLU A 39 12.75 6.92 -10.04
N GLU A 40 12.11 7.12 -8.89
CA GLU A 40 11.88 6.08 -7.89
C GLU A 40 10.80 5.10 -8.36
N ILE A 41 9.75 5.58 -9.01
CA ILE A 41 8.66 4.70 -9.47
C ILE A 41 9.09 3.87 -10.70
N LYS A 42 9.83 4.49 -11.63
CA LYS A 42 10.17 3.91 -12.94
C LYS A 42 11.60 3.37 -13.03
N MET A 43 12.23 3.08 -11.88
CA MET A 43 13.61 2.58 -11.83
C MET A 43 13.80 1.31 -12.70
N PRO A 44 14.71 1.32 -13.69
CA PRO A 44 15.02 0.14 -14.50
C PRO A 44 15.68 -0.97 -13.67
N LEU A 45 15.55 -2.23 -14.11
CA LEU A 45 16.12 -3.40 -13.43
C LEU A 45 17.64 -3.30 -13.23
N GLU A 46 18.38 -2.79 -14.21
CA GLU A 46 19.84 -2.68 -14.13
C GLU A 46 20.29 -1.64 -13.08
N GLU A 47 19.52 -0.57 -12.92
CA GLU A 47 19.75 0.39 -11.85
C GLU A 47 19.38 -0.18 -10.49
N PHE A 48 18.27 -0.92 -10.41
CA PHE A 48 17.86 -1.62 -9.20
C PHE A 48 18.94 -2.60 -8.74
N LYS A 49 19.49 -3.41 -9.65
CA LYS A 49 20.62 -4.31 -9.38
C LYS A 49 21.78 -3.54 -8.76
N ARG A 50 22.25 -2.49 -9.44
CA ARG A 50 23.38 -1.67 -8.96
C ARG A 50 23.16 -1.09 -7.55
N LYS A 51 21.92 -0.72 -7.20
CA LYS A 51 21.61 -0.09 -5.91
C LYS A 51 21.37 -1.09 -4.79
N TYR A 52 20.73 -2.23 -5.09
CA TYR A 52 20.13 -3.10 -4.08
C TYR A 52 20.69 -4.53 -4.08
N THR A 53 21.78 -4.82 -4.80
CA THR A 53 22.49 -6.10 -4.68
C THR A 53 23.82 -5.95 -3.95
N ASN A 54 24.22 -6.99 -3.23
CA ASN A 54 25.56 -7.11 -2.66
C ASN A 54 26.58 -7.45 -3.77
N GLY A 55 27.87 -7.46 -3.42
CA GLY A 55 28.96 -7.75 -4.38
C GLY A 55 28.91 -9.17 -4.98
N ASP A 56 28.19 -10.10 -4.35
CA ASP A 56 27.93 -11.46 -4.84
C ASP A 56 26.69 -11.57 -5.74
N GLY A 57 26.00 -10.46 -6.01
CA GLY A 57 24.76 -10.41 -6.79
C GLY A 57 23.49 -10.77 -6.01
N SER A 58 23.58 -11.10 -4.72
CA SER A 58 22.42 -11.37 -3.89
C SER A 58 21.65 -10.08 -3.54
N PRO A 59 20.30 -10.12 -3.45
CA PRO A 59 19.52 -8.93 -3.11
C PRO A 59 19.65 -8.54 -1.62
N ASN A 60 19.83 -7.25 -1.36
CA ASN A 60 19.92 -6.67 -0.03
C ASN A 60 18.63 -5.92 0.33
N ARG A 61 17.72 -6.61 1.02
CA ARG A 61 16.40 -6.08 1.42
C ARG A 61 16.49 -4.96 2.46
N SER A 62 17.52 -4.98 3.32
CA SER A 62 17.66 -4.03 4.41
C SER A 62 17.85 -2.58 3.95
N ILE A 63 18.36 -2.38 2.73
CA ILE A 63 18.56 -1.05 2.14
C ILE A 63 17.44 -0.64 1.17
N MET A 64 16.42 -1.49 0.98
CA MET A 64 15.28 -1.20 0.10
C MET A 64 14.16 -0.41 0.80
N SER A 65 14.23 -0.28 2.12
CA SER A 65 13.23 0.43 2.92
C SER A 65 13.25 1.93 2.62
N PHE A 66 12.08 2.55 2.61
CA PHE A 66 11.93 3.98 2.31
C PHE A 66 10.75 4.58 3.05
N SER A 67 10.71 5.92 3.09
CA SER A 67 9.58 6.67 3.64
C SER A 67 9.03 7.63 2.58
N ALA A 68 7.73 7.92 2.65
CA ALA A 68 7.10 8.90 1.76
C ALA A 68 6.14 9.80 2.54
N ARG A 69 6.12 11.09 2.21
CA ARG A 69 5.23 12.08 2.82
C ARG A 69 3.91 12.16 2.05
N PRO A 70 2.79 12.42 2.72
CA PRO A 70 1.52 12.59 2.02
C PRO A 70 1.54 13.87 1.19
N SER A 71 1.01 13.82 -0.03
CA SER A 71 0.85 15.02 -0.86
C SER A 71 -0.16 15.99 -0.26
N ALA A 72 -0.10 17.27 -0.67
CA ALA A 72 -1.10 18.27 -0.27
C ALA A 72 -2.55 17.84 -0.59
N ASN A 73 -2.76 17.15 -1.71
CA ASN A 73 -4.07 16.60 -2.09
C ASN A 73 -4.51 15.48 -1.16
N MET A 74 -3.60 14.61 -0.75
CA MET A 74 -3.88 13.56 0.23
C MET A 74 -4.23 14.18 1.58
N ILE A 75 -3.42 15.13 2.07
CA ILE A 75 -3.67 15.85 3.32
C ILE A 75 -5.08 16.43 3.31
N LYS A 76 -5.43 17.22 2.30
CA LYS A 76 -6.78 17.81 2.17
C LYS A 76 -7.89 16.78 2.21
N LYS A 77 -7.70 15.62 1.58
CA LYS A 77 -8.71 14.56 1.46
C LYS A 77 -8.93 13.77 2.75
N PHE A 78 -7.87 13.64 3.55
CA PHE A 78 -7.86 12.91 4.82
C PHE A 78 -7.98 13.83 6.04
N THR A 79 -8.04 15.14 5.86
CA THR A 79 -8.43 16.10 6.90
C THR A 79 -9.95 16.08 7.06
N PRO A 80 -10.47 15.81 8.27
CA PRO A 80 -11.91 15.94 8.54
C PRO A 80 -12.41 17.37 8.30
N PRO A 81 -13.71 17.56 7.98
CA PRO A 81 -14.26 18.91 7.91
C PRO A 81 -14.24 19.56 9.30
N PRO A 82 -14.01 20.89 9.38
CA PRO A 82 -14.01 21.60 10.65
C PRO A 82 -15.41 21.55 11.28
N THR A 83 -15.44 21.44 12.61
CA THR A 83 -16.68 21.42 13.41
C THR A 83 -16.63 22.51 14.47
N PRO A 84 -17.77 22.96 15.04
CA PRO A 84 -17.75 23.93 16.13
C PRO A 84 -16.88 23.50 17.33
N SER A 85 -16.78 22.19 17.58
CA SER A 85 -15.95 21.62 18.65
C SER A 85 -14.48 21.41 18.26
N ASN A 86 -14.16 21.42 16.96
CA ASN A 86 -12.80 21.26 16.44
C ASN A 86 -12.65 22.09 15.15
N PRO A 87 -12.31 23.38 15.27
CA PRO A 87 -12.25 24.31 14.13
C PRO A 87 -11.04 24.09 13.21
N ASP A 88 -9.98 23.45 13.69
CA ASP A 88 -8.77 23.14 12.90
C ASP A 88 -8.37 21.66 13.09
N PRO A 89 -9.08 20.73 12.43
CA PRO A 89 -8.82 19.31 12.59
C PRO A 89 -7.51 18.90 11.93
N ALA A 90 -6.70 18.13 12.66
CA ALA A 90 -5.48 17.54 12.11
C ALA A 90 -5.81 16.48 11.03
N PRO A 91 -4.96 16.34 9.99
CA PRO A 91 -5.10 15.27 9.00
C PRO A 91 -4.99 13.88 9.65
N GLU A 92 -5.84 12.95 9.21
CA GLU A 92 -5.78 11.55 9.67
C GLU A 92 -4.68 10.75 8.95
N CYS A 93 -4.06 11.32 7.92
CA CYS A 93 -2.91 10.77 7.23
C CYS A 93 -1.60 11.37 7.75
N GLY A 94 -0.49 10.67 7.53
CA GLY A 94 0.86 11.17 7.77
C GLY A 94 1.86 10.34 7.00
N THR A 95 3.15 10.57 7.26
CA THR A 95 4.25 9.86 6.61
C THR A 95 4.11 8.35 6.72
N ILE A 96 4.38 7.65 5.63
CA ILE A 96 4.40 6.20 5.54
C ILE A 96 5.83 5.68 5.58
N TRP A 97 6.04 4.55 6.24
CA TRP A 97 7.27 3.77 6.19
C TRP A 97 7.03 2.45 5.47
N VAL A 98 7.94 2.08 4.58
CA VAL A 98 7.90 0.82 3.85
C VAL A 98 9.18 0.06 4.13
N GLU A 99 9.05 -1.18 4.59
CA GLU A 99 10.19 -2.03 4.93
C GLU A 99 10.12 -3.37 4.20
N PHE A 100 11.22 -3.74 3.55
CA PHE A 100 11.42 -5.08 2.99
C PHE A 100 12.11 -5.95 4.03
N CYS A 101 11.38 -6.94 4.54
CA CYS A 101 11.89 -7.78 5.61
C CYS A 101 13.05 -8.66 5.12
N PRO A 102 14.25 -8.61 5.72
CA PRO A 102 15.37 -9.44 5.31
C PRO A 102 15.19 -10.92 5.67
N GLU A 103 14.32 -11.24 6.63
CA GLU A 103 14.07 -12.62 7.07
C GLU A 103 13.17 -13.36 6.07
N LYS A 104 13.67 -14.48 5.53
CA LYS A 104 12.96 -15.26 4.49
C LYS A 104 12.25 -16.51 5.02
N SER A 105 12.59 -17.00 6.21
CA SER A 105 12.14 -18.32 6.69
C SER A 105 10.84 -18.25 7.50
N SER A 106 10.75 -17.34 8.46
CA SER A 106 9.55 -17.20 9.29
C SER A 106 9.43 -15.79 9.85
N ILE A 107 8.26 -15.17 9.73
CA ILE A 107 8.04 -13.85 10.34
C ILE A 107 7.29 -13.99 11.66
N GLY A 108 8.08 -13.99 12.73
CA GLY A 108 7.62 -14.11 14.11
C GLY A 108 7.11 -12.80 14.72
N ILE A 109 6.65 -12.89 15.97
CA ILE A 109 6.18 -11.74 16.75
C ILE A 109 7.29 -10.70 17.01
N SER A 110 8.54 -11.15 17.17
CA SER A 110 9.70 -10.27 17.45
C SER A 110 9.95 -9.28 16.31
N VAL A 111 9.93 -9.77 15.07
CA VAL A 111 10.09 -8.93 13.87
C VAL A 111 9.01 -7.87 13.80
N MET A 112 7.73 -8.27 13.97
CA MET A 112 6.61 -7.34 13.93
C MET A 112 6.68 -6.29 15.03
N LYS A 113 7.10 -6.65 16.25
CA LYS A 113 7.28 -5.69 17.35
C LYS A 113 8.36 -4.66 17.03
N LYS A 114 9.52 -5.10 16.54
CA LYS A 114 10.61 -4.19 16.10
C LYS A 114 10.13 -3.22 15.03
N PHE A 115 9.37 -3.71 14.05
CA PHE A 115 8.80 -2.88 13.00
C PHE A 115 7.82 -1.83 13.55
N VAL A 116 6.92 -2.23 14.44
CA VAL A 116 5.95 -1.34 15.09
C VAL A 116 6.65 -0.29 15.95
N GLU A 117 7.66 -0.69 16.74
CA GLU A 117 8.48 0.21 17.55
C GLU A 117 9.23 1.21 16.67
N HIS A 118 9.80 0.77 15.55
CA HIS A 118 10.41 1.66 14.57
C HIS A 118 9.42 2.69 14.02
N CYS A 119 8.20 2.26 13.68
CA CYS A 119 7.15 3.16 13.21
C CYS A 119 6.74 4.18 14.27
N ALA A 120 6.59 3.75 15.52
CA ALA A 120 6.24 4.61 16.64
C ALA A 120 7.34 5.63 16.95
N ASN A 121 8.60 5.19 17.03
CA ASN A 121 9.75 6.04 17.36
C ASN A 121 9.99 7.14 16.31
N ASN A 122 9.69 6.87 15.05
CA ASN A 122 9.83 7.82 13.95
C ASN A 122 8.52 8.57 13.63
N SER A 123 7.46 8.38 14.43
CA SER A 123 6.15 9.02 14.25
C SER A 123 5.49 8.77 12.89
N TYR A 124 5.72 7.59 12.30
CA TYR A 124 5.05 7.19 11.06
C TYR A 124 3.58 6.84 11.37
N LYS A 125 2.65 7.40 10.57
CA LYS A 125 1.19 7.15 10.71
C LYS A 125 0.76 5.88 10.00
N ALA A 126 1.52 5.45 9.01
CA ALA A 126 1.32 4.21 8.28
C ALA A 126 2.64 3.45 8.10
N GLY A 127 2.57 2.13 8.09
CA GLY A 127 3.69 1.23 7.88
C GLY A 127 3.28 0.07 6.97
N ILE A 128 4.10 -0.22 5.96
CA ILE A 128 3.96 -1.39 5.10
C ILE A 128 5.17 -2.29 5.32
N LEU A 129 4.92 -3.52 5.75
CA LEU A 129 5.94 -4.56 5.83
C LEU A 129 5.78 -5.53 4.65
N VAL A 130 6.81 -5.63 3.82
CA VAL A 130 6.87 -6.59 2.71
C VAL A 130 7.64 -7.82 3.17
N THR A 131 7.06 -9.01 3.06
CA THR A 131 7.63 -10.25 3.56
C THR A 131 7.69 -11.34 2.49
N ALA A 132 8.73 -12.18 2.52
CA ALA A 132 8.84 -13.32 1.61
C ALA A 132 7.88 -14.47 1.98
N VAL A 133 7.50 -14.58 3.27
CA VAL A 133 6.62 -15.63 3.80
C VAL A 133 5.50 -15.04 4.65
N ALA A 134 4.43 -15.82 4.82
CA ALA A 134 3.29 -15.42 5.65
C ALA A 134 3.68 -15.18 7.11
N LEU A 135 3.06 -14.14 7.70
CA LEU A 135 3.19 -13.85 9.12
C LEU A 135 2.73 -15.04 9.98
N SER A 136 3.33 -15.21 11.16
CA SER A 136 2.77 -16.08 12.19
C SER A 136 1.43 -15.54 12.71
N ALA A 137 0.58 -16.41 13.29
CA ALA A 137 -0.71 -15.97 13.87
C ALA A 137 -0.52 -14.93 14.98
N GLN A 138 0.55 -15.06 15.77
CA GLN A 138 0.91 -14.10 16.81
C GLN A 138 1.33 -12.75 16.23
N ALA A 139 2.12 -12.73 15.15
CA ALA A 139 2.50 -11.50 14.46
C ALA A 139 1.28 -10.77 13.87
N ARG A 140 0.32 -11.52 13.28
CA ARG A 140 -0.96 -10.93 12.82
C ARG A 140 -1.76 -10.28 13.95
N LYS A 141 -1.75 -10.88 15.16
CA LYS A 141 -2.44 -10.30 16.32
C LYS A 141 -1.86 -8.95 16.72
N VAL A 142 -0.53 -8.79 16.66
CA VAL A 142 0.14 -7.51 16.93
C VAL A 142 -0.32 -6.43 15.94
N MET A 143 -0.35 -6.74 14.65
CA MET A 143 -0.84 -5.81 13.62
C MET A 143 -2.25 -5.28 13.92
N THR A 144 -3.19 -6.17 14.28
CA THR A 144 -4.56 -5.76 14.64
C THR A 144 -4.60 -4.84 15.87
N VAL A 145 -3.78 -5.10 16.89
CA VAL A 145 -3.75 -4.27 18.11
C VAL A 145 -3.13 -2.91 17.81
N THR A 146 -2.03 -2.86 17.05
CA THR A 146 -1.33 -1.61 16.71
C THR A 146 -2.14 -0.70 15.78
N SER A 147 -3.04 -1.28 14.98
CA SER A 147 -3.86 -0.55 14.00
C SER A 147 -4.69 0.61 14.57
N GLN A 148 -4.88 0.68 15.90
CA GLN A 148 -5.56 1.77 16.58
C GLN A 148 -4.77 3.09 16.55
N TYR A 149 -3.44 3.03 16.50
CA TYR A 149 -2.56 4.20 16.58
C TYR A 149 -1.75 4.42 15.30
N THR A 150 -1.25 3.32 14.72
CA THR A 150 -0.48 3.33 13.48
C THR A 150 -1.06 2.29 12.54
N LEU A 151 -1.39 2.70 11.32
CA LEU A 151 -1.89 1.76 10.31
C LEU A 151 -0.75 0.86 9.86
N ILE A 152 -0.80 -0.42 10.22
CA ILE A 152 0.19 -1.41 9.79
C ILE A 152 -0.46 -2.37 8.79
N GLU A 153 0.19 -2.49 7.64
CA GLU A 153 -0.19 -3.42 6.58
C GLU A 153 0.99 -4.35 6.27
N CYS A 154 0.68 -5.58 5.85
CA CYS A 154 1.69 -6.54 5.44
C CYS A 154 1.34 -7.08 4.06
N PHE A 155 2.34 -7.20 3.19
CA PHE A 155 2.21 -7.75 1.85
C PHE A 155 3.24 -8.84 1.62
N LEU A 156 2.82 -9.89 0.92
CA LEU A 156 3.75 -10.92 0.48
C LEU A 156 4.44 -10.44 -0.80
N GLU A 157 5.74 -10.71 -0.94
CA GLU A 157 6.48 -10.43 -2.17
C GLU A 157 5.82 -11.07 -3.40
N GLU A 158 5.23 -12.26 -3.24
CA GLU A 158 4.52 -12.97 -4.30
C GLU A 158 3.23 -12.28 -4.76
N ASP A 159 2.51 -11.61 -3.85
CA ASP A 159 1.28 -10.87 -4.15
C ASP A 159 1.57 -9.60 -4.98
N LEU A 160 2.82 -9.13 -4.95
CA LEU A 160 3.26 -7.84 -5.50
C LEU A 160 3.98 -7.96 -6.84
N LEU A 161 4.17 -9.18 -7.37
CA LEU A 161 4.92 -9.39 -8.61
C LEU A 161 4.28 -8.73 -9.84
N VAL A 162 2.98 -8.45 -9.77
CA VAL A 162 2.21 -7.79 -10.82
C VAL A 162 1.29 -6.77 -10.16
N ASN A 163 1.32 -5.53 -10.63
CA ASN A 163 0.36 -4.54 -10.21
C ASN A 163 -1.01 -4.83 -10.83
N ILE A 164 -1.95 -5.28 -10.00
CA ILE A 164 -3.30 -5.65 -10.42
C ILE A 164 -4.12 -4.48 -10.96
N THR A 165 -3.78 -3.23 -10.61
CA THR A 165 -4.52 -2.05 -11.09
C THR A 165 -4.31 -1.76 -12.57
N HIS A 166 -3.22 -2.29 -13.16
CA HIS A 166 -2.91 -2.15 -14.58
C HIS A 166 -3.65 -3.15 -15.47
N HIS A 167 -4.37 -4.11 -14.88
CA HIS A 167 -5.11 -5.11 -15.62
C HIS A 167 -6.33 -4.49 -16.32
N GLU A 168 -6.58 -4.85 -17.57
CA GLU A 168 -7.66 -4.28 -18.40
C GLU A 168 -9.05 -4.38 -17.75
N LEU A 169 -9.35 -5.52 -17.13
CA LEU A 169 -10.62 -5.76 -16.43
C LEU A 169 -10.76 -5.01 -15.09
N VAL A 170 -9.70 -4.34 -14.60
CA VAL A 170 -9.71 -3.61 -13.34
C VAL A 170 -9.95 -2.12 -13.64
N PRO A 171 -11.15 -1.59 -13.35
CA PRO A 171 -11.44 -0.18 -13.58
C PRO A 171 -10.69 0.73 -12.59
N THR A 172 -10.68 2.03 -12.87
CA THR A 172 -10.02 3.01 -11.99
C THR A 172 -10.83 3.21 -10.70
N HIS A 173 -10.16 3.07 -9.56
CA HIS A 173 -10.75 3.23 -8.23
C HIS A 173 -10.20 4.49 -7.56
N ILE A 174 -11.09 5.40 -7.18
CA ILE A 174 -10.76 6.70 -6.61
C ILE A 174 -11.45 6.80 -5.25
N LEU A 175 -10.68 6.86 -4.17
CA LEU A 175 -11.21 7.12 -2.82
C LEU A 175 -12.00 8.44 -2.82
N LEU A 176 -13.08 8.56 -2.05
CA LEU A 176 -13.78 9.83 -1.85
C LEU A 176 -13.38 10.46 -0.51
N SER A 177 -13.30 11.80 -0.46
CA SER A 177 -13.22 12.55 0.79
C SER A 177 -14.52 12.45 1.59
N ARG A 178 -14.50 12.89 2.85
CA ARG A 178 -15.71 12.92 3.69
C ARG A 178 -16.78 13.87 3.14
N GLU A 179 -16.36 14.99 2.58
CA GLU A 179 -17.22 15.98 1.93
C GLU A 179 -17.83 15.39 0.65
N GLU A 180 -17.02 14.72 -0.18
CA GLU A 180 -17.47 14.07 -1.42
C GLU A 180 -18.46 12.94 -1.11
N LYS A 181 -18.18 12.12 -0.09
CA LYS A 181 -19.10 11.08 0.41
C LYS A 181 -20.42 11.69 0.87
N THR A 182 -20.37 12.76 1.66
CA THR A 182 -21.57 13.44 2.17
C THR A 182 -22.40 14.04 1.02
N ALA A 183 -21.74 14.67 0.06
CA ALA A 183 -22.38 15.20 -1.15
C ALA A 183 -23.03 14.09 -2.00
N LEU A 184 -22.35 12.94 -2.14
CA LEU A 184 -22.87 11.77 -2.85
C LEU A 184 -24.18 11.27 -2.21
N LEU A 185 -24.15 11.02 -0.89
CA LEU A 185 -25.31 10.51 -0.15
C LEU A 185 -26.48 11.50 -0.21
N LYS A 186 -26.21 12.80 -0.09
CA LYS A 186 -27.22 13.86 -0.21
C LYS A 186 -27.82 13.91 -1.62
N ARG A 187 -26.99 13.85 -2.67
CA ARG A 187 -27.42 13.92 -4.06
C ARG A 187 -28.36 12.78 -4.44
N TYR A 188 -28.04 11.56 -4.01
CA TYR A 188 -28.85 10.38 -4.32
C TYR A 188 -29.90 10.06 -3.24
N ARG A 189 -29.95 10.84 -2.15
CA ARG A 189 -30.84 10.61 -0.99
C ARG A 189 -30.72 9.19 -0.44
N LEU A 190 -29.48 8.71 -0.30
CA LEU A 190 -29.16 7.35 0.18
C LEU A 190 -28.56 7.38 1.58
N LYS A 191 -28.83 6.32 2.35
CA LYS A 191 -28.06 5.96 3.55
C LYS A 191 -26.81 5.20 3.14
N GLU A 192 -25.76 5.27 3.95
CA GLU A 192 -24.49 4.56 3.67
C GLU A 192 -24.70 3.06 3.46
N THR A 193 -25.58 2.45 4.26
CA THR A 193 -25.89 1.02 4.21
C THR A 193 -26.51 0.54 2.89
N GLN A 194 -27.03 1.46 2.08
CA GLN A 194 -27.66 1.19 0.78
C GLN A 194 -26.64 1.19 -0.37
N LEU A 195 -25.41 1.65 -0.14
CA LEU A 195 -24.37 1.57 -1.16
C LEU A 195 -23.93 0.12 -1.38
N PRO A 196 -23.65 -0.29 -2.64
CA PRO A 196 -22.98 -1.55 -2.92
C PRO A 196 -21.67 -1.66 -2.12
N ARG A 197 -21.29 -2.88 -1.72
CA ARG A 197 -20.18 -3.09 -0.80
C ARG A 197 -18.91 -3.57 -1.52
N ILE A 198 -17.76 -3.24 -0.94
CA ILE A 198 -16.46 -3.82 -1.23
C ILE A 198 -15.86 -4.29 0.10
N LEU A 199 -15.32 -5.51 0.13
CA LEU A 199 -14.73 -6.05 1.35
C LEU A 199 -13.37 -5.42 1.60
N GLN A 200 -12.98 -5.19 2.85
CA GLN A 200 -11.60 -4.80 3.19
C GLN A 200 -10.53 -5.75 2.65
N LYS A 201 -10.88 -7.04 2.50
CA LYS A 201 -9.99 -8.08 1.97
C LYS A 201 -9.93 -8.11 0.44
N ASP A 202 -10.74 -7.31 -0.24
CA ASP A 202 -10.69 -7.19 -1.70
C ASP A 202 -9.28 -6.73 -2.13
N PRO A 203 -8.69 -7.30 -3.18
CA PRO A 203 -7.34 -6.93 -3.62
C PRO A 203 -7.16 -5.43 -3.86
N ILE A 204 -8.16 -4.76 -4.42
CA ILE A 204 -8.10 -3.31 -4.68
C ILE A 204 -8.32 -2.51 -3.40
N ALA A 205 -9.19 -2.98 -2.51
CA ALA A 205 -9.35 -2.36 -1.20
C ALA A 205 -8.06 -2.42 -0.38
N ARG A 206 -7.36 -3.57 -0.42
CA ARG A 206 -6.04 -3.76 0.20
C ARG A 206 -4.98 -2.90 -0.49
N TYR A 207 -4.95 -2.84 -1.82
CA TYR A 207 -4.02 -1.99 -2.57
C TYR A 207 -4.14 -0.51 -2.18
N LEU A 208 -5.37 0.03 -2.11
CA LEU A 208 -5.62 1.43 -1.75
C LEU A 208 -5.60 1.72 -0.24
N GLY A 209 -5.48 0.69 0.62
CA GLY A 209 -5.54 0.86 2.07
C GLY A 209 -6.91 1.32 2.58
N LEU A 210 -8.00 0.85 1.96
CA LEU A 210 -9.36 1.30 2.30
C LEU A 210 -9.76 0.88 3.71
N LYS A 211 -10.22 1.86 4.50
CA LYS A 211 -10.79 1.66 5.84
C LYS A 211 -12.30 1.49 5.78
N ARG A 212 -12.85 0.81 6.79
CA ARG A 212 -14.30 0.64 6.98
C ARG A 212 -15.00 2.01 6.95
N GLY A 213 -16.11 2.09 6.24
CA GLY A 213 -16.89 3.32 6.11
C GLY A 213 -16.39 4.28 5.02
N GLN A 214 -15.23 4.05 4.41
CA GLN A 214 -14.80 4.81 3.25
C GLN A 214 -15.56 4.39 2.00
N VAL A 215 -15.76 5.34 1.08
CA VAL A 215 -16.44 5.10 -0.20
C VAL A 215 -15.45 5.28 -1.33
N VAL A 216 -15.44 4.34 -2.26
CA VAL A 216 -14.63 4.40 -3.48
C VAL A 216 -15.54 4.64 -4.69
N LYS A 217 -15.14 5.58 -5.54
CA LYS A 217 -15.71 5.81 -6.87
C LYS A 217 -14.97 4.94 -7.87
N ILE A 218 -15.72 4.17 -8.63
CA ILE A 218 -15.21 3.25 -9.64
C ILE A 218 -15.62 3.80 -11.00
N VAL A 219 -14.64 4.10 -11.85
CA VAL A 219 -14.89 4.61 -13.20
C VAL A 219 -14.48 3.54 -14.21
N ARG A 220 -15.45 3.07 -14.98
CA ARG A 220 -15.25 2.05 -16.03
C ARG A 220 -15.69 2.57 -17.39
N THR A 221 -15.06 2.04 -18.43
CA THR A 221 -15.58 2.15 -19.80
C THR A 221 -16.87 1.33 -19.92
N SER A 222 -17.83 1.84 -20.66
CA SER A 222 -19.13 1.23 -20.88
C SER A 222 -19.49 1.34 -22.34
N GLU A 223 -19.90 0.25 -22.95
CA GLU A 223 -20.28 0.22 -24.37
C GLU A 223 -21.46 1.15 -24.66
N THR A 224 -22.42 1.26 -23.73
CA THR A 224 -23.64 2.06 -23.91
C THR A 224 -23.49 3.52 -23.51
N ALA A 225 -22.72 3.80 -22.45
CA ALA A 225 -22.63 5.14 -21.85
C ALA A 225 -21.26 5.81 -22.02
N GLY A 226 -20.30 5.15 -22.69
CA GLY A 226 -18.91 5.58 -22.80
C GLY A 226 -18.17 5.43 -21.47
N ARG A 227 -18.49 6.27 -20.47
CA ARG A 227 -17.94 6.20 -19.10
C ARG A 227 -19.04 6.08 -18.08
N TYR A 228 -18.96 5.04 -17.25
CA TYR A 228 -19.90 4.81 -16.16
C TYR A 228 -19.20 4.88 -14.81
N ALA A 229 -19.78 5.66 -13.87
CA ALA A 229 -19.29 5.78 -12.51
C ALA A 229 -20.20 5.01 -11.55
N SER A 230 -19.61 4.11 -10.75
CA SER A 230 -20.26 3.41 -9.65
C SER A 230 -19.60 3.79 -8.32
N TYR A 231 -20.29 3.58 -7.21
CA TYR A 231 -19.76 3.86 -5.87
C TYR A 231 -19.89 2.62 -5.00
N ARG A 232 -18.86 2.31 -4.19
CA ARG A 232 -18.88 1.19 -3.25
C ARG A 232 -18.42 1.61 -1.85
N LEU A 233 -19.09 1.11 -0.82
CA LEU A 233 -18.75 1.28 0.59
C LEU A 233 -17.82 0.15 1.05
N CYS A 234 -16.70 0.49 1.67
CA CYS A 234 -15.77 -0.47 2.27
C CYS A 234 -16.32 -0.99 3.61
N VAL A 235 -16.38 -2.33 3.74
CA VAL A 235 -16.90 -3.06 4.92
C VAL A 235 -15.94 -4.13 5.44
#